data_AF-A0A6P4DX96-F1
#
_entry.id   AF-A0A6P4DX96-F1
#
_cell.length_a   1.000
_cell.length_b   1.000
_cell.length_c   1.000
_cell.angle_alpha   90.00
_cell.angle_beta   90.00
_cell.angle_gamma   90.00
#
_symmetry.space_group_name_H-M   'P 1'
#
loop_
_entity.id
_entity.type
_entity.pdbx_description
1 polymer ?
#
loop_
_entity_poly.entity_id
_entity_poly.type
_entity_poly.pdbx_seq_one_letter_code
_entity_poly.pdbx_strand_id
1 'polypeptide(L)'
;MQQLLVAALVAVAIASLPQLSLGKKIEKRCTNCSYRTYYTYGDGRSLQRVVYRDPVYTRAQSYGCSGSPCGVNAVCQEAAGGRPVCSCPPGFSGNPLTHCNRGECLDNVDCRGDLQCKDNRCVNPCVGACGIGSNCDARNHVAVCSCPAGYNGDPYHACHLNDPGECRPRPCANAGDG
;
A
#
# COMPACT_ATOMS: atom_id res chain seq x y z
N MET A 1 6.41 -78.97 -5.52
CA MET A 1 5.18 -78.73 -4.75
C MET A 1 5.47 -77.92 -3.47
N GLN A 2 6.09 -76.74 -3.59
CA GLN A 2 6.59 -75.98 -2.42
C GLN A 2 6.35 -74.46 -2.51
N GLN A 3 5.51 -74.04 -3.47
CA GLN A 3 5.10 -72.62 -3.62
C GLN A 3 3.66 -72.35 -3.14
N LEU A 4 2.83 -73.39 -2.96
CA LEU A 4 1.42 -73.21 -2.51
C LEU A 4 1.27 -73.04 -0.98
N LEU A 5 2.22 -73.53 -0.17
CA LEU A 5 2.17 -73.40 1.29
C LEU A 5 2.57 -72.00 1.80
N VAL A 6 3.45 -71.29 1.08
CA VAL A 6 3.91 -69.94 1.50
C VAL A 6 2.81 -68.89 1.29
N ALA A 7 1.99 -69.04 0.25
CA ALA A 7 0.89 -68.11 -0.03
C ALA A 7 -0.20 -68.13 1.05
N ALA A 8 -0.49 -69.30 1.65
CA ALA A 8 -1.51 -69.43 2.69
C ALA A 8 -1.09 -68.76 4.03
N LEU A 9 0.21 -68.78 4.36
CA LEU A 9 0.71 -68.14 5.58
C LEU A 9 0.79 -66.61 5.45
N VAL A 10 1.05 -66.08 4.25
CA VAL A 10 1.08 -64.63 4.01
C VAL A 10 -0.33 -64.04 4.11
N ALA A 11 -1.37 -64.74 3.64
CA ALA A 11 -2.75 -64.26 3.70
C ALA A 11 -3.30 -64.15 5.14
N VAL A 12 -2.91 -65.05 6.04
CA VAL A 12 -3.35 -65.02 7.45
C VAL A 12 -2.71 -63.86 8.22
N ALA A 13 -1.51 -63.40 7.83
CA ALA A 13 -0.82 -62.28 8.48
C ALA A 13 -1.41 -60.90 8.14
N ILE A 14 -2.23 -60.79 7.07
CA ILE A 14 -2.86 -59.50 6.69
C ILE A 14 -4.21 -59.30 7.39
N ALA A 15 -4.85 -60.39 7.85
CA ALA A 15 -6.16 -60.35 8.51
C ALA A 15 -6.11 -59.97 10.00
N SER A 16 -4.92 -59.96 10.61
CA SER A 16 -4.70 -59.59 12.02
C SER A 16 -4.13 -58.19 12.23
N LEU A 17 -3.93 -57.42 11.14
CA LEU A 17 -3.70 -55.99 11.27
C LEU A 17 -5.03 -55.34 11.66
N PRO A 18 -5.10 -54.64 12.82
CA PRO A 18 -6.29 -53.87 13.15
C PRO A 18 -6.49 -52.90 12.00
N GLN A 19 -7.65 -52.98 11.36
CA GLN A 19 -8.07 -52.04 10.34
C GLN A 19 -7.78 -50.65 10.90
N LEU A 20 -6.79 -49.96 10.32
CA LEU A 20 -6.61 -48.54 10.52
C LEU A 20 -7.86 -47.93 9.86
N SER A 21 -8.94 -47.90 10.63
CA SER A 21 -10.11 -47.11 10.30
C SER A 21 -9.56 -45.70 10.22
N LEU A 22 -9.32 -45.26 8.98
CA LEU A 22 -8.95 -43.89 8.66
C LEU A 22 -10.21 -43.03 8.86
N GLY A 23 -10.74 -43.07 10.08
CA GLY A 23 -11.87 -42.32 10.54
C GLY A 23 -11.41 -40.91 10.86
N LYS A 24 -11.91 -39.99 10.05
CA LYS A 24 -11.96 -38.53 10.22
C LYS A 24 -10.72 -37.72 9.89
N LYS A 25 -10.94 -36.76 8.98
CA LYS A 25 -10.81 -35.36 9.40
C LYS A 25 -11.94 -34.51 8.85
N ILE A 26 -12.64 -33.88 9.80
CA ILE A 26 -13.70 -32.89 9.61
C ILE A 26 -13.07 -31.68 8.93
N GLU A 27 -13.63 -31.27 7.80
CA GLU A 27 -13.31 -29.99 7.15
C GLU A 27 -13.94 -28.85 7.97
N LYS A 28 -13.26 -28.44 9.04
CA LYS A 28 -13.68 -27.25 9.80
C LYS A 28 -13.19 -26.00 9.06
N ARG A 29 -14.06 -25.47 8.21
CA ARG A 29 -13.96 -24.11 7.69
C ARG A 29 -14.34 -23.14 8.81
N CYS A 30 -13.36 -22.72 9.60
CA CYS A 30 -13.57 -21.72 10.64
C CYS A 30 -12.45 -20.68 10.58
N THR A 31 -12.81 -19.43 10.28
CA THR A 31 -11.97 -18.25 10.46
C THR A 31 -11.78 -18.03 11.97
N ASN A 32 -10.55 -17.83 12.46
CA ASN A 32 -10.23 -17.59 13.88
C ASN A 32 -10.42 -18.78 14.86
N CYS A 33 -10.01 -20.00 14.52
CA CYS A 33 -10.05 -21.13 15.47
C CYS A 33 -8.70 -21.84 15.61
N SER A 34 -8.30 -22.14 16.84
CA SER A 34 -7.20 -23.05 17.15
C SER A 34 -7.78 -24.41 17.56
N TYR A 35 -7.75 -25.39 16.67
CA TYR A 35 -8.15 -26.76 17.00
C TYR A 35 -6.93 -27.66 17.21
N ARG A 36 -6.99 -28.49 18.24
CA ARG A 36 -5.96 -29.48 18.56
C ARG A 36 -6.54 -30.86 18.33
N THR A 37 -5.83 -31.71 17.60
CA THR A 37 -6.23 -33.11 17.38
C THR A 37 -5.30 -34.01 18.19
N TYR A 38 -5.90 -34.83 19.04
CA TYR A 38 -5.21 -35.83 19.84
C TYR A 38 -5.51 -37.21 19.25
N TYR A 39 -4.47 -38.02 19.02
CA TYR A 39 -4.62 -39.42 18.63
C TYR A 39 -4.19 -40.27 19.82
N THR A 40 -5.13 -41.00 20.41
CA THR A 40 -4.88 -41.98 21.47
C THR A 40 -4.74 -43.36 20.86
N TYR A 41 -3.62 -44.03 21.13
CA TYR A 41 -3.36 -45.41 20.72
C TYR A 41 -3.83 -46.38 21.83
N GLY A 42 -4.09 -47.63 21.46
CA GLY A 42 -4.62 -48.65 22.38
C GLY A 42 -3.69 -49.02 23.55
N ASP A 43 -2.45 -48.52 23.55
CA ASP A 43 -1.46 -48.65 24.63
C ASP A 43 -1.51 -47.48 25.63
N GLY A 44 -2.50 -46.58 25.53
CA GLY A 44 -2.70 -45.44 26.42
C GLY A 44 -1.82 -44.22 26.10
N ARG A 45 -1.00 -44.27 25.03
CA ARG A 45 -0.19 -43.13 24.60
C ARG A 45 -1.01 -42.19 23.71
N SER A 46 -0.96 -40.90 23.99
CA SER A 46 -1.56 -39.86 23.15
C SER A 46 -0.49 -39.08 22.40
N LEU A 47 -0.51 -39.10 21.07
CA LEU A 47 0.33 -38.22 20.25
C LEU A 47 -0.45 -36.94 19.91
N GLN A 48 0.15 -35.80 20.26
CA GLN A 48 -0.34 -34.49 19.87
C GLN A 48 0.22 -34.14 18.49
N ARG A 49 -0.63 -34.02 17.47
CA ARG A 49 -0.19 -33.53 16.15
C ARG A 49 -0.21 -32.00 16.13
N VAL A 50 0.79 -31.41 15.47
CA VAL A 50 1.00 -29.96 15.35
C VAL A 50 -0.24 -29.25 14.77
N VAL A 51 -0.60 -28.15 15.43
CA VAL A 51 -1.72 -27.25 15.14
C VAL A 51 -1.44 -26.53 13.81
N TYR A 52 -2.41 -26.51 12.90
CA TYR A 52 -2.41 -25.48 11.85
C TYR A 52 -2.71 -24.16 12.55
N ARG A 53 -1.66 -23.40 12.86
CA ARG A 53 -1.82 -21.99 13.21
C ARG A 53 -1.96 -21.25 11.90
N ASP A 54 -3.07 -20.54 11.76
CA ASP A 54 -3.15 -19.50 10.76
C ASP A 54 -1.94 -18.56 11.00
N PRO A 55 -1.07 -18.30 10.00
CA PRO A 55 0.11 -17.45 10.14
C PRO A 55 -0.20 -16.03 10.64
N VAL A 56 -1.48 -15.63 10.65
CA VAL A 56 -1.97 -14.39 11.25
C VAL A 56 -1.82 -14.35 12.78
N TYR A 57 -1.71 -15.49 13.48
CA TYR A 57 -1.71 -15.54 14.96
C TYR A 57 -0.34 -15.74 15.65
N THR A 58 0.74 -16.10 14.94
CA THR A 58 2.01 -16.44 15.63
C THR A 58 2.93 -15.28 16.00
N ARG A 59 2.57 -14.04 15.69
CA ARG A 59 3.23 -12.88 16.29
C ARG A 59 2.22 -12.25 17.23
N ALA A 60 2.54 -12.23 18.53
CA ALA A 60 1.78 -11.53 19.54
C ALA A 60 1.30 -10.19 18.97
N GLN A 61 0.01 -10.11 18.68
CA GLN A 61 -0.66 -8.89 18.30
C GLN A 61 -0.61 -7.99 19.53
N SER A 62 0.43 -7.17 19.59
CA SER A 62 0.28 -5.82 20.09
C SER A 62 -0.83 -5.19 19.26
N TYR A 63 -2.05 -5.23 19.77
CA TYR A 63 -3.20 -4.51 19.23
C TYR A 63 -3.02 -3.01 19.50
N GLY A 64 -1.94 -2.42 18.97
CA GLY A 64 -1.58 -1.05 19.29
C GLY A 64 -0.11 -0.76 19.12
N CYS A 65 0.35 0.30 19.77
CA CYS A 65 1.70 0.82 19.64
C CYS A 65 2.72 0.15 20.57
N SER A 66 2.24 -0.67 21.52
CA SER A 66 3.07 -1.33 22.53
C SER A 66 4.11 -2.32 21.97
N GLY A 67 3.83 -2.91 20.81
CA GLY A 67 4.70 -3.85 20.12
C GLY A 67 5.56 -3.23 19.02
N SER A 68 5.69 -1.91 18.98
CA SER A 68 6.49 -1.17 18.00
C SER A 68 6.24 -1.60 16.54
N PRO A 69 4.99 -1.52 16.04
CA PRO A 69 4.64 -1.94 14.68
C PRO A 69 5.12 -0.97 13.58
N CYS A 70 5.61 0.22 13.95
CA CYS A 70 6.04 1.26 13.02
C CYS A 70 7.54 1.20 12.74
N GLY A 71 7.93 1.82 11.62
CA GLY A 71 9.32 1.92 11.19
C GLY A 71 10.18 2.82 12.09
N VAL A 72 11.49 2.82 11.86
CA VAL A 72 12.42 3.66 12.61
C VAL A 72 12.09 5.15 12.38
N ASN A 73 12.15 5.94 13.45
CA ASN A 73 11.79 7.38 13.49
C ASN A 73 10.32 7.69 13.14
N ALA A 74 9.45 6.69 13.02
CA ALA A 74 8.02 6.89 12.86
C ALA A 74 7.33 7.03 14.22
N VAL A 75 6.27 7.85 14.27
CA VAL A 75 5.39 7.97 15.43
C VAL A 75 4.27 6.95 15.28
N CYS A 76 3.99 6.22 16.35
CA CYS A 76 2.84 5.32 16.43
C CYS A 76 1.71 5.98 17.23
N GLN A 77 0.50 5.96 16.67
CA GLN A 77 -0.73 6.40 17.33
C GLN A 77 -1.78 5.29 17.28
N GLU A 78 -2.53 5.10 18.36
CA GLU A 78 -3.62 4.13 18.40
C GLU A 78 -4.92 4.76 17.87
N ALA A 79 -5.43 4.23 16.77
CA ALA A 79 -6.74 4.58 16.24
C ALA A 79 -7.87 3.80 16.95
N ALA A 80 -9.11 4.17 16.66
CA ALA A 80 -10.30 3.51 17.19
C ALA A 80 -10.21 1.97 17.02
N GLY A 81 -10.43 1.25 18.12
CA GLY A 81 -10.32 -0.22 18.16
C GLY A 81 -8.91 -0.77 18.36
N GLY A 82 -7.95 0.04 18.83
CA GLY A 82 -6.60 -0.44 19.15
C GLY A 82 -5.77 -0.77 17.90
N ARG A 83 -6.00 -0.06 16.79
CA ARG A 83 -5.21 -0.29 15.57
C ARG A 83 -4.04 0.70 15.54
N PRO A 84 -2.79 0.24 15.37
CA PRO A 84 -1.66 1.15 15.24
C PRO A 84 -1.72 1.87 13.89
N VAL A 85 -1.56 3.19 13.92
CA VAL A 85 -1.39 4.06 12.76
C VAL A 85 0.00 4.68 12.86
N CYS A 86 0.79 4.51 11.81
CA CYS A 86 2.16 5.00 11.75
C CYS A 86 2.22 6.26 10.87
N SER A 87 2.88 7.30 11.35
CA SER A 87 3.13 8.53 10.60
C SER A 87 4.57 9.02 10.81
N CYS A 88 5.13 9.72 9.82
CA CYS A 88 6.40 10.41 10.02
C CYS A 88 6.14 11.71 10.80
N PRO A 89 6.94 12.02 11.82
CA PRO A 89 6.82 13.30 12.53
C PRO A 89 7.16 14.49 11.61
N PRO A 90 6.81 15.72 12.01
CA PRO A 90 7.17 16.93 11.26
C PRO A 90 8.68 16.99 10.95
N GLY A 91 9.03 17.38 9.73
CA GLY A 91 10.42 17.37 9.27
C GLY A 91 10.98 16.00 8.91
N PHE A 92 10.16 14.94 8.89
CA PHE A 92 10.55 13.63 8.39
C PHE A 92 9.67 13.20 7.22
N SER A 93 10.23 12.48 6.25
CA SER A 93 9.51 11.93 5.10
C SER A 93 9.98 10.51 4.77
N GLY A 94 9.14 9.73 4.10
CA GLY A 94 9.44 8.33 3.76
C GLY A 94 8.27 7.40 4.04
N ASN A 95 8.57 6.12 4.30
CA ASN A 95 7.55 5.12 4.59
C ASN A 95 7.50 4.88 6.12
N PRO A 96 6.42 5.29 6.80
CA PRO A 96 6.32 5.18 8.26
C PRO A 96 6.24 3.74 8.78
N LEU A 97 6.08 2.72 7.92
CA LEU A 97 6.14 1.31 8.29
C LEU A 97 7.57 0.75 8.28
N THR A 98 8.51 1.40 7.58
CA THR A 98 9.89 0.92 7.47
C THR A 98 10.89 1.91 8.05
N HIS A 99 10.89 3.15 7.56
CA HIS A 99 11.82 4.19 7.96
C HIS A 99 11.30 5.59 7.58
N CYS A 100 11.32 6.50 8.55
CA CYS A 100 11.17 7.94 8.32
C CYS A 100 12.55 8.59 8.30
N ASN A 101 12.87 9.25 7.18
CA ASN A 101 14.12 9.98 7.02
C ASN A 101 13.92 11.43 7.43
N ARG A 102 14.92 12.05 8.05
CA ARG A 102 14.92 13.51 8.23
C ARG A 102 14.84 14.14 6.84
N GLY A 103 13.88 15.03 6.66
CA GLY A 103 13.70 15.78 5.43
C GLY A 103 14.81 16.80 5.20
N GLU A 104 14.88 17.27 3.97
CA GLU A 104 15.84 18.28 3.53
C GLU A 104 15.47 19.67 4.05
N CYS A 105 14.17 19.95 4.18
CA CYS A 105 13.62 21.24 4.60
C CYS A 105 12.48 21.05 5.60
N LEU A 106 12.24 22.08 6.42
CA LEU A 106 11.04 22.24 7.23
C LEU A 106 10.12 23.30 6.60
N ASP A 107 10.71 24.37 6.10
CA ASP A 107 10.01 25.49 5.46
C ASP A 107 10.69 25.91 4.14
N ASN A 108 9.98 26.70 3.34
CA ASN A 108 10.48 27.22 2.07
C ASN A 108 11.84 27.93 2.20
N VAL A 109 12.05 28.64 3.31
CA VAL A 109 13.30 29.38 3.59
C VAL A 109 14.54 28.51 3.72
N ASP A 110 14.37 27.21 3.97
CA ASP A 110 15.48 26.24 4.02
C ASP A 110 15.94 25.83 2.61
N CYS A 111 15.09 26.05 1.59
CA CYS A 111 15.38 25.74 0.21
C CYS A 111 16.02 26.93 -0.51
N ARG A 112 16.69 26.64 -1.63
CA ARG A 112 17.11 27.68 -2.57
C ARG A 112 15.88 28.43 -3.10
N GLY A 113 16.00 29.72 -3.42
CA GLY A 113 14.85 30.59 -3.76
C GLY A 113 13.98 30.15 -4.96
N ASP A 114 14.51 29.26 -5.80
CA ASP A 114 13.85 28.62 -6.96
C ASP A 114 13.20 27.26 -6.64
N LEU A 115 13.27 26.79 -5.40
CA LEU A 115 12.70 25.52 -4.93
C LEU A 115 11.69 25.80 -3.81
N GLN A 116 10.69 24.94 -3.64
CA GLN A 116 9.75 25.01 -2.52
C GLN A 116 9.91 23.79 -1.61
N CYS A 117 9.64 23.97 -0.33
CA CYS A 117 9.56 22.86 0.59
C CYS A 117 8.21 22.17 0.42
N LYS A 118 8.23 20.91 -0.03
CA LYS A 118 7.05 20.06 -0.16
C LYS A 118 7.38 18.67 0.36
N ASP A 119 6.57 18.17 1.28
CA ASP A 119 6.77 16.86 1.92
C ASP A 119 8.19 16.71 2.52
N ASN A 120 8.68 17.79 3.12
CA ASN A 120 10.02 17.91 3.70
C ASN A 120 11.16 17.65 2.69
N ARG A 121 10.96 18.03 1.42
CA ARG A 121 11.99 18.05 0.36
C ARG A 121 11.93 19.35 -0.45
N CYS A 122 13.08 19.82 -0.90
CA CYS A 122 13.16 20.96 -1.79
C CYS A 122 12.88 20.49 -3.23
N VAL A 123 11.72 20.88 -3.75
CA VAL A 123 11.27 20.49 -5.10
C VAL A 123 11.01 21.71 -5.95
N ASN A 124 11.11 21.56 -7.27
CA ASN A 124 10.80 22.65 -8.18
C ASN A 124 9.28 22.94 -8.16
N PRO A 125 8.85 24.17 -7.81
CA PRO A 125 7.43 24.53 -7.73
C PRO A 125 6.71 24.43 -9.08
N CYS A 126 7.43 24.51 -10.20
CA CYS A 126 6.84 24.47 -11.55
C CYS A 126 6.28 23.10 -11.94
N VAL A 127 6.71 22.01 -11.29
CA VAL A 127 6.32 20.65 -11.68
C VAL A 127 4.84 20.45 -11.38
N GLY A 128 4.02 20.49 -12.44
CA GLY A 128 2.57 20.30 -12.37
C GLY A 128 1.78 21.53 -11.91
N ALA A 129 2.40 22.71 -11.85
CA ALA A 129 1.72 23.94 -11.41
C ALA A 129 1.08 24.74 -12.55
N CYS A 130 1.70 24.76 -13.73
CA CYS A 130 1.25 25.61 -14.84
C CYS A 130 0.52 24.80 -15.92
N GLY A 131 -0.38 25.49 -16.63
CA GLY A 131 -1.23 24.93 -17.68
C GLY A 131 -0.49 24.60 -18.96
N ILE A 132 -1.16 23.90 -19.88
CA ILE A 132 -0.58 23.49 -21.16
C ILE A 132 -0.21 24.73 -21.99
N GLY A 133 0.99 24.76 -22.57
CA GLY A 133 1.45 25.85 -23.43
C GLY A 133 1.84 27.14 -22.68
N SER A 134 1.98 27.08 -21.37
CA SER A 134 2.43 28.20 -20.53
C SER A 134 3.93 28.10 -20.20
N ASN A 135 4.54 29.24 -19.89
CA ASN A 135 5.87 29.34 -19.29
C ASN A 135 5.75 29.32 -17.77
N CYS A 136 6.68 28.64 -17.10
CA CYS A 136 6.80 28.69 -15.64
C CYS A 136 8.12 29.30 -15.20
N ASP A 137 8.04 30.28 -14.31
CA ASP A 137 9.16 30.82 -13.54
C ASP A 137 9.00 30.49 -12.06
N ALA A 138 10.01 29.85 -11.46
CA ALA A 138 10.07 29.70 -10.01
C ALA A 138 10.61 30.98 -9.36
N ARG A 139 9.77 31.66 -8.57
CA ARG A 139 10.15 32.90 -7.86
C ARG A 139 9.68 32.86 -6.42
N ASN A 140 10.60 33.10 -5.48
CA ASN A 140 10.30 33.10 -4.04
C ASN A 140 9.57 31.83 -3.60
N HIS A 141 10.06 30.66 -4.02
CA HIS A 141 9.47 29.35 -3.69
C HIS A 141 8.06 29.12 -4.25
N VAL A 142 7.62 29.90 -5.25
CA VAL A 142 6.29 29.78 -5.88
C VAL A 142 6.43 29.70 -7.39
N ALA A 143 5.55 28.91 -8.02
CA ALA A 143 5.43 28.86 -9.47
C ALA A 143 4.63 30.06 -9.98
N VAL A 144 5.25 30.85 -10.86
CA VAL A 144 4.62 31.95 -11.57
C VAL A 144 4.41 31.53 -13.01
N CYS A 145 3.15 31.35 -13.40
CA CYS A 145 2.76 30.90 -14.73
C CYS A 145 2.42 32.10 -15.62
N SER A 146 2.85 32.06 -16.88
CA SER A 146 2.57 33.11 -17.86
C SER A 146 2.37 32.54 -19.26
N CYS A 147 1.53 33.18 -20.09
CA CYS A 147 1.44 32.79 -21.49
C CYS A 147 2.62 33.38 -22.29
N PRO A 148 3.29 32.58 -23.14
CA PRO A 148 4.32 33.08 -24.02
C PRO A 148 3.78 34.12 -25.01
N ALA A 149 4.65 34.95 -25.57
CA ALA A 149 4.26 36.01 -26.49
C ALA A 149 3.47 35.44 -27.70
N GLY A 150 2.33 36.06 -28.01
CA GLY A 150 1.42 35.61 -29.07
C GLY A 150 0.39 34.55 -28.63
N TYR A 151 0.44 34.08 -27.38
CA TYR A 151 -0.57 33.20 -26.80
C TYR A 151 -1.46 33.97 -25.81
N ASN A 152 -2.72 33.56 -25.70
CA ASN A 152 -3.68 34.06 -24.71
C ASN A 152 -4.37 32.88 -23.99
N GLY A 153 -5.09 33.19 -22.91
CA GLY A 153 -5.77 32.22 -22.06
C GLY A 153 -5.40 32.38 -20.59
N ASP A 154 -5.70 31.36 -19.80
CA ASP A 154 -5.31 31.28 -18.40
C ASP A 154 -4.02 30.44 -18.27
N PRO A 155 -2.89 31.03 -17.84
CA PRO A 155 -1.62 30.31 -17.75
C PRO A 155 -1.60 29.17 -16.73
N TYR A 156 -2.57 29.09 -15.81
CA TYR A 156 -2.71 27.95 -14.89
C TYR A 156 -3.51 26.79 -15.50
N HIS A 157 -4.26 27.03 -16.57
CA HIS A 157 -5.08 26.01 -17.24
C HIS A 157 -4.55 25.66 -18.63
N ALA A 158 -4.51 26.64 -19.53
CA ALA A 158 -3.98 26.50 -20.88
C ALA A 158 -3.79 27.86 -21.56
N CYS A 159 -2.69 27.99 -22.29
CA CYS A 159 -2.46 29.07 -23.24
C CYS A 159 -2.64 28.54 -24.66
N HIS A 160 -3.35 29.29 -25.50
CA HIS A 160 -3.56 28.98 -26.91
C HIS A 160 -3.03 30.11 -27.79
N LEU A 161 -2.56 29.77 -28.99
CA LEU A 161 -2.15 30.77 -29.98
C LEU A 161 -3.33 31.70 -30.26
N ASN A 162 -3.05 32.99 -30.26
CA ASN A 162 -3.97 33.93 -30.89
C ASN A 162 -3.97 33.63 -32.38
N ASP A 163 -5.08 33.15 -32.91
CA ASP A 163 -5.25 33.11 -34.35
C ASP A 163 -5.24 34.56 -34.87
N PRO A 164 -4.22 34.99 -35.63
CA PRO A 164 -4.24 36.30 -36.27
C PRO A 164 -5.40 36.43 -37.27
N GLY A 165 -6.04 35.31 -37.63
CA GLY A 165 -7.14 35.19 -38.58
C GLY A 165 -8.55 35.38 -38.00
N GLU A 166 -8.74 35.41 -36.67
CA GLU A 166 -10.04 35.80 -36.10
C GLU A 166 -10.12 37.33 -36.02
N CYS A 167 -10.28 37.95 -37.20
CA CYS A 167 -10.92 39.24 -37.28
C CYS A 167 -12.30 39.07 -36.64
N ARG A 168 -12.52 39.64 -35.44
CA ARG A 168 -13.83 39.69 -34.76
C ARG A 168 -14.95 39.85 -35.82
N PRO A 169 -15.83 38.87 -36.05
CA PRO A 169 -17.03 39.15 -36.81
C PRO A 169 -18.08 39.57 -35.80
N ARG A 170 -18.07 40.84 -35.37
CA ARG A 170 -19.25 41.47 -34.75
C ARG A 170 -19.33 42.94 -35.11
N PRO A 171 -20.49 43.38 -35.63
CA PRO A 171 -20.77 43.45 -37.06
C PRO A 171 -20.55 44.88 -37.56
N CYS A 172 -20.59 45.06 -38.87
CA CYS A 172 -20.86 46.36 -39.48
C CYS A 172 -22.22 46.86 -38.93
N ALA A 173 -22.24 47.55 -37.80
CA ALA A 173 -23.42 48.25 -37.31
C ALA A 173 -23.54 49.55 -38.10
N ASN A 174 -24.26 49.44 -39.22
CA ASN A 174 -24.95 50.49 -39.97
C ASN A 174 -24.11 51.68 -40.46
N ALA A 175 -23.52 51.52 -41.65
CA ALA A 175 -23.49 52.61 -42.61
C ALA A 175 -24.83 52.55 -43.38
N GLY A 176 -25.84 53.28 -42.88
CA GLY A 176 -27.16 53.36 -43.49
C GLY A 176 -27.91 54.59 -43.00
N ASP A 177 -28.14 55.50 -43.96
CA ASP A 177 -29.24 56.47 -44.08
C ASP A 177 -29.44 57.57 -43.02
N GLY A 178 -29.26 58.82 -43.46
CA GLY A 178 -29.71 60.05 -42.78
C GLY A 178 -28.93 61.28 -43.18
#